data_AF-A0A959FJJ3-F1
#
_entry.id   AF-A0A959FJJ3-F1
#
_cell.length_a   1.000
_cell.length_b   1.000
_cell.length_c   1.000
_cell.angle_alpha   90.00
_cell.angle_beta   90.00
_cell.angle_gamma   90.00
#
_symmetry.space_group_name_H-M   'P 1'
#
loop_
_entity.id
_entity.type
_entity.pdbx_description
1 polymer ?
#
loop_
_entity_poly.entity_id
_entity_poly.type
_entity_poly.pdbx_seq_one_letter_code
_entity_poly.pdbx_strand_id
1 'polypeptide(L)'
;MIITKNISFGRLLRWSGHHLIWLFAYMGGVAVLYELGWLDLNMPWLPVSVIGTAVAFYVGFKNNQAYDRMWEARKIWGGIINDSRSWGMMVDGFLTNLFAEQKVSEEELLVIKQRLIYRHIG
;
A
#
# COMPACT_ATOMS: atom_id res chain seq x y z
N MET A 1 -0.49 -0.90 -2.60
CA MET A 1 0.17 0.26 -3.20
C MET A 1 -0.90 1.30 -3.49
N ILE A 2 -0.83 2.49 -2.91
CA ILE A 2 -1.75 3.56 -3.31
C ILE A 2 -1.38 3.94 -4.76
N ILE A 3 -2.22 3.52 -5.71
CA ILE A 3 -2.01 3.73 -7.16
C ILE A 3 -2.68 5.04 -7.62
N THR A 4 -3.31 5.79 -6.71
CA THR A 4 -3.99 7.03 -7.05
C THR A 4 -2.97 8.15 -7.24
N LYS A 5 -2.73 8.52 -8.50
CA LYS A 5 -1.82 9.61 -8.89
C LYS A 5 -2.19 10.97 -8.30
N ASN A 6 -3.46 11.21 -7.95
CA ASN A 6 -3.94 12.47 -7.36
C ASN A 6 -4.96 12.20 -6.24
N ILE A 7 -4.66 12.70 -5.04
CA ILE A 7 -5.64 12.81 -3.96
C ILE A 7 -6.35 14.15 -4.13
N SER A 8 -7.61 14.13 -4.57
CA SER A 8 -8.38 15.38 -4.71
C SER A 8 -8.77 15.94 -3.34
N PHE A 9 -8.70 17.28 -3.19
CA PHE A 9 -9.05 17.97 -1.96
C PHE A 9 -10.47 17.60 -1.46
N GLY A 10 -11.45 17.50 -2.35
CA GLY A 10 -12.81 17.09 -2.00
C GLY A 10 -12.97 15.63 -1.56
N ARG A 11 -11.99 14.75 -1.84
CA ARG A 11 -11.97 13.38 -1.30
C ARG A 11 -11.39 13.37 0.11
N LEU A 12 -10.33 14.14 0.35
CA LEU A 12 -9.80 14.34 1.71
C LEU A 12 -10.89 14.90 2.62
N LEU A 13 -11.58 15.95 2.19
CA LEU A 13 -12.62 16.57 3.01
C LEU A 13 -13.81 15.64 3.28
N ARG A 14 -14.20 14.77 2.35
CA ARG A 14 -15.24 13.76 2.63
C ARG A 14 -14.78 12.70 3.62
N TRP A 15 -13.51 12.34 3.58
CA TRP A 15 -12.94 11.30 4.45
C TRP A 15 -12.64 11.82 5.86
N SER A 16 -11.94 12.96 5.98
CA SER A 16 -11.52 13.54 7.27
C SER A 16 -12.38 14.70 7.74
N GLY A 17 -13.22 15.30 6.89
CA GLY A 17 -13.93 16.55 7.21
C GLY A 17 -14.95 16.41 8.33
N HIS A 18 -15.57 15.25 8.52
CA HIS A 18 -16.45 15.06 9.68
C HIS A 18 -15.67 15.21 11.00
N HIS A 19 -14.41 14.75 11.06
CA HIS A 19 -13.54 14.93 12.22
C HIS A 19 -13.25 16.41 12.48
N LEU A 20 -12.95 17.17 11.43
CA LEU A 20 -12.70 18.59 11.54
C LEU A 20 -13.92 19.34 12.10
N ILE A 21 -15.13 19.01 11.61
CA ILE A 21 -16.35 19.70 12.01
C ILE A 21 -16.65 19.46 13.50
N TRP A 22 -16.66 18.20 13.96
CA TRP A 22 -17.00 17.94 15.36
C TRP A 22 -15.91 18.39 16.33
N LEU A 23 -14.62 18.26 15.97
CA LEU A 23 -13.51 18.78 16.79
C LEU A 23 -13.54 20.30 16.89
N PHE A 24 -13.82 20.98 15.77
CA PHE A 24 -13.94 22.44 15.75
C PHE A 24 -15.11 22.91 16.61
N ALA A 25 -16.28 22.28 16.47
CA ALA A 25 -17.45 22.58 17.28
C ALA A 25 -17.18 22.34 18.78
N TYR A 26 -16.53 21.22 19.11
CA TYR A 26 -16.17 20.88 20.48
C TYR A 26 -15.19 21.90 21.09
N MET A 27 -14.06 22.17 20.42
CA MET A 27 -13.06 23.11 20.91
C MET A 27 -13.58 24.54 20.95
N GLY A 28 -14.38 24.95 19.97
CA GLY A 28 -15.06 26.25 19.95
C GLY A 28 -16.05 26.39 21.10
N GLY A 29 -16.82 25.34 21.41
CA GLY A 29 -17.73 25.32 22.55
C GLY A 29 -17.00 25.47 23.88
N VAL A 30 -15.90 24.73 24.08
CA VAL A 30 -15.05 24.86 25.27
C VAL A 30 -14.48 26.28 25.40
N ALA A 31 -14.00 26.87 24.31
CA ALA A 31 -13.46 28.23 24.30
C ALA A 31 -14.51 29.28 24.68
N VAL A 32 -15.73 29.18 24.13
CA VAL A 32 -16.84 30.10 24.48
C VAL A 32 -17.23 29.97 25.94
N LEU A 33 -17.34 28.75 26.47
CA LEU A 33 -17.69 28.52 27.87
C LEU A 33 -16.63 29.06 28.84
N TYR A 34 -15.35 29.00 28.46
CA TYR A 34 -14.25 29.59 29.21
C TYR A 34 -14.33 31.12 29.23
N GLU A 35 -14.53 31.77 28.07
CA GLU A 35 -14.66 33.24 27.97
C GLU A 35 -15.91 33.78 28.69
N LEU A 36 -17.00 33.01 28.72
CA LEU A 36 -18.21 33.36 29.49
C LEU A 36 -18.05 33.15 31.00
N GLY A 37 -16.90 32.64 31.46
CA GLY A 37 -16.61 32.37 32.87
C GLY A 37 -17.40 31.20 33.45
N TRP A 38 -18.02 30.36 32.62
CA TRP A 38 -18.76 29.17 33.06
C TRP A 38 -17.82 27.97 33.27
N LEU A 39 -16.60 28.05 32.74
CA LEU A 39 -15.53 27.08 32.95
C LEU A 39 -14.26 27.79 33.41
N ASP A 40 -13.74 27.38 34.56
CA ASP A 40 -12.39 27.72 35.01
C ASP A 40 -11.46 26.54 34.72
N LEU A 41 -10.59 26.71 33.73
CA LEU A 41 -9.69 25.66 33.23
C LEU A 41 -8.24 26.07 33.48
N ASN A 42 -7.59 25.37 34.41
CA ASN A 42 -6.16 25.53 34.65
C ASN A 42 -5.42 24.28 34.18
N MET A 43 -5.02 24.27 32.91
CA MET A 43 -4.46 23.09 32.26
C MET A 43 -2.93 23.16 32.23
N PRO A 44 -2.21 22.27 32.92
CA PRO A 44 -0.76 22.27 32.88
C PRO A 44 -0.26 21.86 31.50
N TRP A 45 0.73 22.58 30.97
CA TRP A 45 1.29 22.31 29.65
C TRP A 45 2.05 20.97 29.56
N LEU A 46 2.64 20.53 30.68
CA LEU A 46 3.55 19.38 30.70
C LEU A 46 2.88 18.05 30.31
N PRO A 47 1.71 17.64 30.87
CA PRO A 47 1.05 16.42 30.43
C PRO A 47 0.67 16.43 28.94
N VAL A 48 0.28 17.58 28.40
CA VAL A 48 -0.12 17.74 27.00
C VAL A 48 1.06 17.49 26.07
N SER A 49 2.20 18.13 26.36
CA SER A 49 3.41 18.00 25.53
C SER A 49 3.96 16.58 25.58
N VAL A 50 3.93 15.93 26.74
CA VAL A 50 4.36 14.53 26.91
C VAL A 50 3.46 13.59 26.12
N ILE A 51 2.13 13.72 26.22
CA ILE A 51 1.18 12.89 25.46
C ILE A 51 1.36 13.11 23.95
N GLY A 52 1.44 14.37 23.51
CA GLY A 52 1.62 14.70 22.09
C GLY A 52 2.91 14.10 21.52
N THR A 53 4.00 14.18 22.29
CA THR A 53 5.29 13.59 21.92
C THR A 53 5.21 12.07 21.83
N ALA A 54 4.62 11.41 22.83
CA ALA A 54 4.44 9.96 22.85
C ALA A 54 3.61 9.47 21.65
N VAL A 55 2.52 10.14 21.32
CA VAL A 55 1.66 9.82 20.16
C VAL A 55 2.42 10.02 18.85
N ALA A 56 3.18 11.11 18.72
CA ALA A 56 3.99 11.36 17.52
C ALA A 56 5.01 10.26 17.27
N PHE A 57 5.75 9.84 18.31
CA PHE A 57 6.69 8.71 18.21
C PHE A 57 5.98 7.41 17.87
N TYR A 58 4.89 7.10 18.57
CA TYR A 58 4.12 5.88 18.33
C TYR A 58 3.64 5.78 16.88
N VAL A 59 3.04 6.85 16.35
CA VAL A 59 2.58 6.90 14.95
C VAL A 59 3.76 6.78 13.99
N GLY A 60 4.89 7.44 14.28
CA GLY A 60 6.12 7.33 13.48
C GLY A 60 6.62 5.90 13.36
N PHE A 61 6.79 5.20 14.48
CA PHE A 61 7.22 3.79 14.49
C PHE A 61 6.22 2.88 13.77
N LYS A 62 4.92 3.07 14.02
CA LYS A 62 3.87 2.26 13.40
C LYS A 62 3.82 2.46 11.88
N ASN A 63 3.98 3.68 11.41
CA ASN A 63 3.99 4.00 9.98
C ASN A 63 5.21 3.40 9.28
N ASN A 64 6.39 3.48 9.90
CA ASN A 64 7.61 2.87 9.35
C ASN A 64 7.43 1.35 9.20
N GLN A 65 6.94 0.66 10.24
CA GLN A 65 6.67 -0.79 10.17
C GLN A 65 5.60 -1.16 9.14
N ALA A 66 4.56 -0.34 8.98
CA ALA A 66 3.53 -0.57 7.98
C ALA A 66 4.09 -0.39 6.56
N TYR A 67 4.95 0.61 6.36
CA TYR A 67 5.61 0.88 5.09
C TYR A 67 6.56 -0.26 4.71
N ASP A 68 7.39 -0.74 5.64
CA ASP A 68 8.32 -1.85 5.41
C ASP A 68 7.57 -3.13 4.99
N ARG A 69 6.46 -3.46 5.67
CA ARG A 69 5.61 -4.60 5.29
C ARG A 69 4.99 -4.44 3.91
N MET A 70 4.49 -3.24 3.58
CA MET A 70 3.97 -2.96 2.24
C MET A 70 5.07 -3.15 1.18
N TRP A 71 6.29 -2.70 1.47
CA TRP A 71 7.43 -2.81 0.56
C TRP A 71 7.90 -4.25 0.42
N GLU A 72 7.92 -5.03 1.50
CA GLU A 72 8.21 -6.46 1.48
C GLU A 72 7.24 -7.23 0.58
N ALA A 73 5.93 -7.02 0.76
CA ALA A 73 4.91 -7.62 -0.09
C ALA A 73 5.10 -7.25 -1.57
N ARG A 74 5.47 -5.99 -1.86
CA ARG A 74 5.79 -5.55 -3.23
C ARG A 74 7.00 -6.28 -3.80
N LYS A 75 8.07 -6.47 -3.04
CA LYS A 75 9.27 -7.18 -3.48
C LYS A 75 8.95 -8.65 -3.81
N ILE A 76 8.20 -9.32 -2.93
CA ILE A 76 7.78 -10.71 -3.15
C ILE A 76 6.93 -10.83 -4.42
N TRP A 77 5.94 -9.95 -4.60
CA TRP A 77 5.12 -9.93 -5.80
C TRP A 77 5.95 -9.66 -7.08
N GLY A 78 6.92 -8.73 -6.99
CA GLY A 78 7.88 -8.48 -8.06
C GLY A 78 8.75 -9.69 -8.40
N GLY A 79 9.17 -10.45 -7.37
CA GLY A 79 9.87 -11.73 -7.53
C GLY A 79 9.04 -12.74 -8.31
N ILE A 80 7.78 -12.97 -7.92
CA ILE A 80 6.86 -13.88 -8.63
C ILE A 80 6.71 -13.50 -10.11
N ILE A 81 6.57 -12.20 -10.42
CA ILE A 81 6.48 -11.72 -11.80
C ILE A 81 7.77 -12.02 -12.57
N ASN A 82 8.93 -11.75 -11.97
CA ASN A 82 10.22 -11.98 -12.61
C ASN A 82 10.46 -13.47 -12.84
N ASP A 83 10.17 -14.33 -11.86
CA ASP A 83 10.32 -15.78 -11.99
C ASP A 83 9.39 -16.33 -13.09
N SER A 84 8.17 -15.81 -13.18
CA SER A 84 7.23 -16.17 -14.25
C SER A 84 7.73 -15.78 -15.64
N ARG A 85 8.37 -14.61 -15.77
CA ARG A 85 9.00 -14.16 -17.03
C ARG A 85 10.20 -15.03 -17.38
N SER A 86 11.05 -15.33 -16.41
CA SER A 86 12.20 -16.23 -16.58
C SER A 86 11.75 -17.60 -17.05
N TRP A 87 10.69 -18.14 -16.44
CA TRP A 87 10.10 -19.40 -16.87
C TRP A 87 9.61 -19.35 -18.32
N GLY A 88 8.95 -18.27 -18.74
CA GLY A 88 8.54 -18.08 -20.14
C GLY A 88 9.73 -18.01 -21.12
N MET A 89 10.81 -17.31 -20.75
CA MET A 89 12.04 -17.26 -21.54
C MET A 89 12.71 -18.65 -21.65
N MET A 90 12.69 -19.44 -20.56
CA MET A 90 13.21 -20.81 -20.57
C MET A 90 12.39 -21.74 -21.47
N VAL A 91 11.06 -21.65 -21.43
CA VAL A 91 10.18 -22.41 -22.33
C VAL A 91 10.48 -22.09 -23.79
N ASP A 92 10.68 -20.82 -24.12
CA ASP A 92 10.98 -20.43 -25.50
C ASP A 92 12.39 -20.87 -25.93
N GLY A 93 13.39 -20.67 -25.07
CA GLY A 93 14.79 -20.98 -25.36
C GLY A 93 15.14 -22.46 -25.38
N PHE A 94 14.51 -23.29 -24.53
CA PHE A 94 14.86 -24.71 -24.40
C PHE A 94 14.01 -25.65 -25.24
N LEU A 95 12.74 -25.34 -25.52
CA LEU A 95 11.90 -26.19 -26.36
C LEU A 95 12.17 -25.94 -27.85
N THR A 96 13.20 -26.61 -28.38
CA THR A 96 13.61 -26.50 -29.78
C THR A 96 13.93 -27.87 -30.38
N ASN A 97 13.89 -27.97 -31.71
CA ASN A 97 14.29 -29.19 -32.44
C ASN A 97 15.81 -29.39 -32.52
N LEU A 98 16.63 -28.52 -31.91
CA LEU A 98 18.08 -28.53 -32.07
C LEU A 98 18.71 -29.81 -31.50
N PHE A 99 18.19 -30.31 -30.38
CA PHE A 99 18.67 -31.51 -29.68
C PHE A 99 17.59 -32.60 -29.55
N ALA A 100 16.50 -32.51 -30.31
CA ALA A 100 15.40 -33.46 -30.24
C ALA A 100 15.74 -34.75 -31.02
N GLU A 101 15.60 -35.92 -30.39
CA GLU A 101 15.71 -37.22 -31.07
C GLU A 101 14.62 -37.39 -32.13
N GLN A 102 13.41 -36.92 -31.83
CA GLN A 102 12.28 -36.85 -32.75
C GLN A 102 11.92 -35.39 -32.99
N LYS A 103 12.15 -34.91 -34.22
CA LYS A 103 11.79 -33.55 -34.62
C LYS A 103 10.27 -33.46 -34.81
N VAL A 104 9.67 -32.46 -34.19
CA VAL A 104 8.26 -32.09 -34.35
C VAL A 104 8.13 -30.89 -35.29
N SER A 105 6.95 -30.69 -35.87
CA SER A 105 6.72 -29.50 -36.70
C SER A 105 6.85 -28.20 -35.87
N GLU A 106 7.16 -27.09 -36.53
CA GLU A 106 7.23 -25.79 -35.84
C GLU A 106 5.87 -25.39 -35.24
N GLU A 107 4.77 -25.76 -35.91
CA GLU A 107 3.41 -25.53 -35.43
C GLU A 107 3.13 -26.31 -34.12
N GLU A 108 3.52 -27.58 -34.05
CA GLU A 108 3.38 -28.38 -32.82
C GLU A 108 4.23 -27.83 -31.67
N LEU A 109 5.45 -27.40 -31.94
CA LEU A 109 6.31 -26.75 -30.94
C LEU A 109 5.67 -25.49 -30.38
N LEU A 110 5.11 -24.64 -31.25
CA LEU A 110 4.41 -23.43 -30.83
C LEU A 110 3.19 -23.74 -29.96
N VAL A 111 2.40 -24.76 -30.33
CA VAL A 111 1.25 -25.21 -29.53
C VAL A 111 1.69 -25.70 -28.16
N ILE A 112 2.80 -26.44 -28.07
CA ILE A 112 3.35 -26.91 -26.78
C ILE A 112 3.82 -25.74 -25.92
N LYS A 113 4.60 -24.81 -26.49
CA LYS A 113 5.08 -23.61 -25.80
C LYS A 113 3.91 -22.77 -25.27
N GLN A 114 2.91 -22.50 -26.11
CA GLN A 114 1.70 -21.78 -25.70
C GLN A 114 0.97 -22.50 -24.58
N ARG A 115 0.74 -23.81 -24.71
CA ARG A 115 0.06 -24.61 -23.68
C ARG A 115 0.76 -24.51 -22.33
N LEU A 116 2.08 -24.61 -22.31
CA LEU A 116 2.84 -24.44 -21.08
C LEU A 116 2.64 -23.03 -20.53
N ILE A 117 2.78 -22.00 -21.37
CA ILE A 117 2.68 -20.60 -20.93
C ILE A 117 1.31 -20.31 -20.33
N TYR A 118 0.23 -20.70 -21.01
CA TYR A 118 -1.12 -20.52 -20.51
C TYR A 118 -1.38 -21.28 -19.21
N ARG A 119 -0.80 -22.47 -19.02
CA ARG A 119 -0.91 -23.20 -17.75
C ARG A 119 -0.17 -22.52 -16.59
N HIS A 120 0.93 -21.82 -16.86
CA HIS A 120 1.69 -21.10 -15.85
C HIS A 120 0.98 -19.82 -15.38
N ILE A 121 0.29 -19.12 -16.30
CA ILE A 121 -0.40 -17.86 -16.00
C ILE A 121 -1.85 -18.03 -15.53
N GLY A 122 -2.50 -19.16 -15.85
CA GLY A 122 -3.90 -19.45 -15.53
C GLY A 122 -4.84 -19.24 -16.71
#